data_AF-A0A9C9WDX4-F1
#
_entry.id   AF-A0A9C9WDX4-F1
#
_cell.length_a   1.000
_cell.length_b   1.000
_cell.length_c   1.000
_cell.angle_alpha   90.00
_cell.angle_beta   90.00
_cell.angle_gamma   90.00
#
_symmetry.space_group_name_H-M   'P 1'
#
loop_
_entity.id
_entity.type
_entity.pdbx_description
1 polymer ?
#
loop_
_entity_poly.entity_id
_entity_poly.type
_entity_poly.pdbx_seq_one_letter_code
_entity_poly.pdbx_strand_id
1 'polypeptide(L)'
;MQDTEALLGRMADIEMPPPPDWTWLWATLLIVILTVLLAWWWRRPRARKQAAPPTPPDARGELDRLQARWRARELTDRETAYRLAVILRLGLALPRLSHQCPAPLRHEEDAWRETVDLLQRARYHRDAVPIDPRLFERVRRWLATEKDEAPC
;
A
#
# COMPACT_ATOMS: atom_id res chain seq x y z
N MET A 1 13.06 80.03 25.69
CA MET A 1 11.84 79.27 25.37
C MET A 1 11.58 79.13 23.86
N GLN A 2 12.46 79.64 22.97
CA GLN A 2 12.34 79.50 21.51
C GLN A 2 13.15 78.32 20.93
N ASP A 3 14.13 77.79 21.67
CA ASP A 3 15.01 76.72 21.16
C ASP A 3 14.31 75.35 21.08
N THR A 4 13.22 75.14 21.82
CA THR A 4 12.48 73.87 21.83
C THR A 4 11.67 73.65 20.56
N GLU A 5 11.18 74.71 19.92
CA GLU A 5 10.42 74.60 18.66
C GLU A 5 11.33 74.24 17.48
N ALA A 6 12.53 74.81 17.45
CA ALA A 6 13.54 74.49 16.44
C ALA A 6 14.05 73.05 16.57
N LEU A 7 14.14 72.53 17.80
CA LEU A 7 14.59 71.17 18.08
C LEU A 7 13.50 70.13 17.76
N LEU A 8 12.23 70.46 18.01
CA LEU A 8 11.07 69.65 17.62
C LEU A 8 10.91 69.58 16.09
N GLY A 9 11.11 70.69 15.37
CA GLY A 9 11.08 70.71 13.91
C GLY A 9 12.15 69.82 13.28
N ARG A 10 13.33 69.71 13.90
CA ARG A 10 14.43 68.86 13.42
C ARG A 10 14.23 67.36 13.68
N MET A 11 13.39 66.99 14.65
CA MET A 11 13.04 65.60 14.94
C MET A 11 11.83 65.11 14.12
N ALA A 12 11.03 66.02 13.56
CA ALA A 12 9.90 65.68 12.70
C ALA A 12 10.31 65.26 11.28
N ASP A 13 11.57 65.52 10.89
CA ASP A 13 12.14 65.20 9.57
C ASP A 13 12.81 63.81 9.54
N ILE A 14 12.35 62.89 10.39
CA ILE A 14 12.74 61.49 10.34
C ILE A 14 11.77 60.80 9.39
N GLU A 15 12.12 60.79 8.10
CA GLU A 15 11.45 59.92 7.12
C GLU A 15 11.53 58.47 7.63
N MET A 16 10.38 57.88 7.97
CA MET A 16 10.33 56.48 8.37
C MET A 16 10.74 55.64 7.15
N PRO A 17 11.72 54.74 7.27
CA PRO A 17 12.09 53.89 6.15
C PRO A 17 10.86 53.09 5.70
N PRO A 18 10.69 52.85 4.40
CA PRO A 18 9.57 52.07 3.90
C PRO A 18 9.54 50.73 4.63
N PRO A 19 8.34 50.24 5.01
CA PRO A 19 8.22 49.00 5.74
C PRO A 19 8.93 47.88 4.97
N PRO A 20 9.69 47.02 5.64
CA PRO A 20 10.42 45.95 4.97
C PRO A 20 9.44 45.07 4.19
N ASP A 21 9.80 44.77 2.94
CA ASP A 21 9.00 43.94 2.09
C ASP A 21 9.12 42.47 2.53
N TRP A 22 8.05 41.92 3.11
CA TRP A 22 7.99 40.52 3.57
C TRP A 22 7.46 39.57 2.48
N THR A 23 7.12 40.06 1.29
CA THR A 23 6.52 39.25 0.23
C THR A 23 7.41 38.08 -0.18
N TRP A 24 8.73 38.27 -0.19
CA TRP A 24 9.69 37.21 -0.51
C TRP A 24 9.69 36.08 0.54
N LEU A 25 9.48 36.40 1.82
CA LEU A 25 9.37 35.40 2.89
C LEU A 25 8.09 34.57 2.75
N TRP A 26 6.98 35.22 2.40
CA TRP A 26 5.74 34.50 2.11
C TRP A 26 5.84 33.64 0.83
N ALA A 27 6.49 34.14 -0.21
CA ALA A 27 6.70 33.40 -1.45
C ALA A 27 7.56 32.15 -1.23
N THR A 28 8.67 32.29 -0.49
CA THR A 28 9.54 31.16 -0.14
C THR A 28 8.82 30.14 0.75
N LEU A 29 8.08 30.58 1.76
CA LEU A 29 7.26 29.70 2.61
C LEU A 29 6.25 28.90 1.78
N LEU A 30 5.55 29.56 0.86
CA LEU A 30 4.54 28.92 0.00
C LEU A 30 5.18 27.85 -0.89
N ILE A 31 6.34 28.12 -1.49
CA ILE A 31 7.08 27.16 -2.32
C ILE A 31 7.52 25.94 -1.50
N VAL A 32 8.02 26.16 -0.28
CA VAL A 32 8.40 25.06 0.63
C VAL A 32 7.18 24.20 0.99
N ILE A 33 6.05 24.82 1.32
CA ILE A 33 4.80 24.09 1.62
C ILE A 33 4.35 23.27 0.40
N LEU A 34 4.39 23.85 -0.81
CA LEU A 34 3.96 23.18 -2.03
C LEU A 34 4.87 21.99 -2.38
N THR A 35 6.18 22.14 -2.23
CA THR A 35 7.15 21.06 -2.48
C THR A 35 7.01 19.94 -1.46
N VAL A 36 6.79 20.25 -0.17
CA VAL A 36 6.51 19.24 0.86
C VAL A 36 5.19 18.51 0.58
N LEU A 37 4.13 19.23 0.22
CA LEU A 37 2.83 18.62 -0.15
C LEU A 37 2.95 17.72 -1.37
N LEU A 38 3.70 18.15 -2.40
CA LEU A 38 3.92 17.37 -3.61
C LEU A 38 4.75 16.11 -3.29
N ALA A 39 5.82 16.25 -2.52
CA ALA A 39 6.63 15.13 -2.06
C ALA A 39 5.83 14.16 -1.18
N TRP A 40 4.95 14.66 -0.30
CA TRP A 40 4.06 13.85 0.52
C TRP A 40 2.99 13.14 -0.31
N TRP A 41 2.45 13.80 -1.33
CA TRP A 41 1.49 13.21 -2.26
C TRP A 41 2.13 12.09 -3.11
N TRP A 42 3.40 12.27 -3.51
CA TRP A 42 4.16 11.26 -4.25
C TRP A 42 4.64 10.11 -3.36
N ARG A 43 4.94 10.40 -2.08
CA ARG A 43 5.35 9.40 -1.08
C ARG A 43 4.19 8.70 -0.39
N ARG A 44 2.94 9.14 -0.57
CA ARG A 44 1.80 8.39 -0.09
C ARG A 44 1.76 7.06 -0.86
N PRO A 45 2.06 5.91 -0.23
CA PRO A 45 1.76 4.64 -0.87
C PRO A 45 0.27 4.68 -1.24
N ARG A 46 -0.09 4.13 -2.38
CA ARG A 46 -1.48 3.90 -2.81
C ARG A 46 -2.20 3.00 -1.79
N ALA A 47 -2.47 3.51 -0.61
CA ALA A 47 -3.41 2.98 0.37
C ALA A 47 -4.80 3.35 -0.12
N ARG A 48 -5.20 2.80 -1.27
CA ARG A 48 -6.58 2.85 -1.73
C ARG A 48 -7.25 1.54 -1.33
N LYS A 49 -8.18 1.69 -0.38
CA LYS A 49 -9.34 0.84 -0.08
C LYS A 49 -9.12 -0.35 0.86
N GLN A 50 -8.81 -0.02 2.12
CA GLN A 50 -9.38 -0.74 3.26
C GLN A 50 -10.73 -0.08 3.58
N ALA A 51 -11.82 -0.62 3.05
CA ALA A 51 -13.21 -0.46 3.51
C ALA A 51 -14.13 -1.09 2.47
N ALA A 52 -14.20 -2.42 2.45
CA ALA A 52 -15.35 -3.12 1.91
C ALA A 52 -15.75 -4.19 2.95
N PRO A 53 -17.03 -4.27 3.35
CA PRO A 53 -17.55 -5.42 4.09
C PRO A 53 -17.41 -6.69 3.22
N PRO A 54 -17.52 -7.90 3.79
CA PRO A 54 -17.08 -9.14 3.15
C PRO A 54 -18.08 -9.58 2.06
N THR A 55 -18.06 -8.90 0.92
CA THR A 55 -18.39 -9.58 -0.33
C THR A 55 -17.30 -10.64 -0.51
N PRO A 56 -17.61 -11.91 -0.80
CA PRO A 56 -16.56 -12.87 -1.12
C PRO A 56 -15.76 -12.26 -2.26
N PRO A 57 -14.50 -11.87 -2.03
CA PRO A 57 -13.72 -11.23 -3.06
C PRO A 57 -13.71 -12.21 -4.23
N ASP A 58 -13.85 -11.71 -5.45
CA ASP A 58 -13.58 -12.50 -6.64
C ASP A 58 -12.11 -12.97 -6.56
N ALA A 59 -11.90 -14.10 -5.89
CA ALA A 59 -10.59 -14.57 -5.49
C ALA A 59 -9.75 -14.90 -6.74
N ARG A 60 -10.42 -15.25 -7.84
CA ARG A 60 -9.81 -15.43 -9.15
C ARG A 60 -9.37 -14.08 -9.72
N GLY A 61 -10.24 -13.07 -9.72
CA GLY A 61 -9.88 -11.72 -10.14
C GLY A 61 -8.72 -11.11 -9.34
N GLU A 62 -8.68 -11.33 -8.03
CA GLU A 62 -7.56 -10.90 -7.19
C GLU A 62 -6.28 -11.73 -7.42
N LEU A 63 -6.40 -13.03 -7.71
CA LEU A 63 -5.26 -13.87 -8.10
C LEU A 63 -4.62 -13.38 -9.40
N ASP A 64 -5.43 -13.03 -10.40
CA ASP A 64 -4.94 -12.53 -11.69
C ASP A 64 -4.23 -11.18 -11.53
N ARG A 65 -4.79 -10.27 -10.73
CA ARG A 65 -4.15 -9.00 -10.36
C ARG A 65 -2.83 -9.23 -9.63
N LEU A 66 -2.80 -10.17 -8.69
CA LEU A 66 -1.57 -10.52 -7.97
C LEU A 66 -0.50 -11.06 -8.92
N GLN A 67 -0.86 -11.98 -9.82
CA GLN A 67 0.05 -12.57 -10.80
C GLN A 67 0.63 -11.51 -11.74
N ALA A 68 -0.20 -10.57 -12.23
CA ALA A 68 0.25 -9.48 -13.09
C ALA A 68 1.28 -8.58 -12.39
N ARG A 69 1.00 -8.17 -11.14
CA ARG A 69 1.89 -7.31 -10.36
C ARG A 69 3.20 -8.00 -9.97
N TRP A 70 3.14 -9.29 -9.66
CA TRP A 70 4.33 -10.09 -9.42
C TRP A 70 5.19 -10.22 -10.68
N ARG A 71 4.60 -10.51 -11.85
CA ARG A 71 5.31 -10.53 -13.13
C ARG A 71 5.96 -9.19 -13.48
N ALA A 72 5.29 -8.09 -13.16
CA ALA A 72 5.82 -6.74 -13.32
C ALA A 72 6.93 -6.37 -12.32
N ARG A 73 7.30 -7.30 -11.41
CA ARG A 73 8.26 -7.09 -10.31
C ARG A 73 7.89 -5.92 -9.38
N GLU A 74 6.61 -5.58 -9.30
CA GLU A 74 6.10 -4.59 -8.34
C GLU A 74 6.02 -5.15 -6.91
N LEU A 75 6.04 -6.48 -6.78
CA LEU A 75 5.89 -7.20 -5.52
C LEU A 75 7.08 -8.14 -5.34
N THR A 76 7.56 -8.20 -4.09
CA THR A 76 8.57 -9.20 -3.69
C THR A 76 7.92 -10.59 -3.57
N ASP A 77 8.70 -11.65 -3.74
CA ASP A 77 8.23 -13.03 -3.56
C ASP A 77 7.59 -13.27 -2.19
N ARG A 78 8.17 -12.66 -1.15
CA ARG A 78 7.64 -12.69 0.21
C ARG A 78 6.25 -12.04 0.32
N GLU A 79 6.08 -10.86 -0.27
CA GLU A 79 4.79 -10.18 -0.28
C GLU A 79 3.75 -10.93 -1.12
N THR A 80 4.18 -11.47 -2.26
CA THR A 80 3.36 -12.34 -3.10
C THR A 80 2.89 -13.57 -2.34
N ALA A 81 3.77 -14.26 -1.61
CA ALA A 81 3.40 -15.41 -0.79
C ALA A 81 2.39 -15.05 0.30
N TYR A 82 2.56 -13.90 0.95
CA TYR A 82 1.62 -13.42 1.95
C TYR A 82 0.23 -13.18 1.34
N ARG A 83 0.15 -12.43 0.23
CA ARG A 83 -1.10 -12.13 -0.46
C ARG A 83 -1.75 -13.38 -1.03
N LEU A 84 -0.97 -14.30 -1.59
CA LEU A 84 -1.46 -15.57 -2.12
C LEU A 84 -2.06 -16.44 -1.02
N ALA A 85 -1.45 -16.51 0.16
CA ALA A 85 -2.00 -17.21 1.32
C ALA A 85 -3.34 -16.61 1.78
N VAL A 86 -3.48 -15.28 1.72
CA VAL A 86 -4.75 -14.59 2.05
C VAL A 86 -5.82 -14.88 1.01
N ILE A 87 -5.49 -14.80 -0.29
CA ILE A 87 -6.42 -15.12 -1.38
C ILE A 87 -6.89 -16.57 -1.28
N LEU A 88 -5.96 -17.50 -1.04
CA LEU A 88 -6.29 -18.92 -0.89
C LEU A 88 -7.18 -19.16 0.33
N ARG A 89 -6.89 -18.50 1.45
CA ARG A 89 -7.72 -18.59 2.66
C ARG A 89 -9.14 -18.07 2.42
N LEU A 90 -9.27 -16.88 1.83
CA LEU A 90 -10.56 -16.24 1.61
C LEU A 90 -11.36 -16.93 0.50
N GLY A 91 -10.69 -17.33 -0.58
CA GLY A 91 -11.32 -17.95 -1.74
C GLY A 91 -11.74 -19.41 -1.53
N LEU A 92 -11.20 -20.08 -0.52
CA LEU A 92 -11.68 -21.40 -0.08
C LEU A 92 -12.52 -21.32 1.21
N ALA A 93 -12.91 -20.11 1.63
CA ALA A 93 -13.64 -19.85 2.87
C ALA A 93 -13.03 -20.51 4.13
N LEU A 94 -11.71 -20.64 4.17
CA LEU A 94 -11.00 -21.32 5.26
C LEU A 94 -10.81 -20.37 6.45
N PRO A 95 -11.03 -20.83 7.70
CA PRO A 95 -10.75 -20.00 8.87
C PRO A 95 -9.25 -19.71 9.01
N ARG A 96 -8.41 -20.72 8.71
CA ARG A 96 -6.95 -20.64 8.73
C ARG A 96 -6.35 -21.52 7.63
N LEU A 97 -5.25 -21.06 7.04
CA LEU A 97 -4.44 -21.88 6.13
C LEU A 97 -3.60 -22.85 6.96
N SER A 98 -3.86 -24.15 6.83
CA SER A 98 -3.17 -25.20 7.59
C SER A 98 -2.88 -26.41 6.72
N HIS A 99 -2.06 -27.34 7.22
CA HIS A 99 -1.76 -28.60 6.54
C HIS A 99 -2.97 -29.53 6.38
N GLN A 100 -4.06 -29.26 7.11
CA GLN A 100 -5.33 -29.96 6.89
C GLN A 100 -5.92 -29.52 5.55
N CYS A 101 -5.99 -30.46 4.62
CA CYS A 101 -6.55 -30.24 3.29
C CYS A 101 -8.08 -30.14 3.37
N PRO A 102 -8.71 -29.17 2.70
CA PRO A 102 -10.17 -29.09 2.65
C PRO A 102 -10.79 -30.28 1.91
N ALA A 103 -12.02 -30.64 2.27
CA ALA A 103 -12.77 -31.75 1.69
C ALA A 103 -12.75 -31.81 0.14
N PRO A 104 -13.03 -30.72 -0.61
CA PRO A 104 -13.02 -30.76 -2.07
C PRO A 104 -11.64 -31.05 -2.68
N LEU A 105 -10.55 -30.80 -1.95
CA LEU A 105 -9.17 -30.93 -2.45
C LEU A 105 -8.45 -32.16 -1.91
N ARG A 106 -9.14 -33.10 -1.24
CA ARG A 106 -8.50 -34.30 -0.69
C ARG A 106 -7.72 -35.12 -1.73
N HIS A 107 -8.12 -35.07 -3.00
CA HIS A 107 -7.43 -35.72 -4.10
C HIS A 107 -6.05 -35.10 -4.43
N GLU A 108 -5.79 -33.87 -3.98
CA GLU A 108 -4.52 -33.15 -4.14
C GLU A 108 -3.86 -32.84 -2.77
N GLU A 109 -4.07 -33.68 -1.74
CA GLU A 109 -3.58 -33.42 -0.38
C GLU A 109 -2.07 -33.17 -0.30
N ASP A 110 -1.26 -33.95 -1.02
CA ASP A 110 0.20 -33.77 -1.03
C ASP A 110 0.60 -32.42 -1.65
N ALA A 111 -0.05 -32.04 -2.75
CA ALA A 111 0.19 -30.77 -3.43
C ALA A 111 -0.28 -29.58 -2.57
N TRP A 112 -1.36 -29.76 -1.80
CA TRP A 112 -1.83 -28.78 -0.82
C TRP A 112 -0.79 -28.55 0.26
N ARG A 113 -0.31 -29.62 0.92
CA ARG A 113 0.68 -29.53 1.99
C ARG A 113 1.99 -28.88 1.51
N GLU A 114 2.50 -29.30 0.36
CA GLU A 114 3.69 -28.72 -0.27
C GLU A 114 3.51 -27.21 -0.49
N THR A 115 2.35 -26.79 -0.99
CA THR A 115 2.03 -25.40 -1.27
C THR A 115 1.94 -24.57 0.02
N VAL A 116 1.28 -25.10 1.05
CA VAL A 116 1.20 -24.44 2.36
C VAL A 116 2.61 -24.29 2.96
N ASP A 117 3.46 -25.31 2.87
CA ASP A 117 4.84 -25.25 3.35
C ASP A 117 5.69 -24.24 2.58
N LEU A 118 5.53 -24.17 1.26
CA LEU A 118 6.21 -23.17 0.43
C LEU A 118 5.78 -21.76 0.84
N LEU A 119 4.49 -21.52 1.00
CA LEU A 119 3.95 -20.22 1.40
C LEU A 119 4.37 -19.83 2.82
N GLN A 120 4.38 -20.77 3.76
CA GLN A 120 4.88 -20.53 5.11
C GLN A 120 6.37 -20.20 5.11
N ARG A 121 7.17 -20.97 4.36
CA ARG A 121 8.61 -20.73 4.26
C ARG A 121 8.90 -19.37 3.64
N ALA A 122 8.24 -19.03 2.53
CA ALA A 122 8.39 -17.74 1.86
C ALA A 122 7.96 -16.54 2.73
N ARG A 123 7.06 -16.73 3.70
CA ARG A 123 6.61 -15.67 4.63
C ARG A 123 7.60 -15.43 5.78
N TYR A 124 8.17 -16.49 6.34
CA TYR A 124 8.94 -16.42 7.59
C TYR A 124 10.45 -16.47 7.39
N HIS A 125 10.95 -17.10 6.33
CA HIS A 125 12.39 -17.09 6.05
C HIS A 125 12.81 -15.77 5.41
N ARG A 126 14.00 -15.32 5.80
CA ARG A 126 14.63 -14.11 5.28
C ARG A 126 15.16 -14.33 3.87
N ASP A 127 15.47 -15.58 3.54
CA ASP A 127 15.86 -16.01 2.20
C ASP A 127 14.63 -16.05 1.30
N ALA A 128 14.68 -15.28 0.22
CA ALA A 128 13.60 -15.21 -0.75
C ALA A 128 13.49 -16.57 -1.46
N VAL A 129 12.54 -17.39 -1.01
CA VAL A 129 12.12 -18.57 -1.76
C VAL A 129 11.40 -18.06 -3.01
N PRO A 130 11.95 -18.31 -4.22
CA PRO A 130 11.34 -17.80 -5.44
C PRO A 130 9.96 -18.43 -5.64
N ILE A 131 8.99 -17.60 -5.98
CA ILE A 131 7.64 -18.08 -6.29
C ILE A 131 7.61 -18.63 -7.71
N ASP A 132 7.24 -19.90 -7.87
CA ASP A 132 7.05 -20.52 -9.18
C ASP A 132 5.74 -20.00 -9.81
N PRO A 133 5.75 -19.53 -11.08
CA PRO A 133 4.54 -19.23 -11.84
C PRO A 133 3.46 -20.33 -11.80
N ARG A 134 3.86 -21.61 -11.74
CA ARG A 134 2.96 -22.77 -11.67
C ARG A 134 2.10 -22.79 -10.42
N LEU A 135 2.55 -22.15 -9.35
CA LEU A 135 1.82 -22.00 -8.10
C LEU A 135 0.49 -21.25 -8.33
N PHE A 136 0.50 -20.21 -9.17
CA PHE A 136 -0.71 -19.44 -9.48
C PHE A 136 -1.74 -20.28 -10.22
N GLU A 137 -1.31 -21.10 -11.19
CA GLU A 137 -2.21 -22.01 -11.91
C GLU A 137 -2.85 -23.05 -11.00
N ARG A 138 -2.06 -23.60 -10.06
CA ARG A 138 -2.53 -24.55 -9.05
C ARG A 138 -3.60 -23.91 -8.16
N VAL A 139 -3.32 -22.73 -7.62
CA VAL A 139 -4.27 -21.97 -6.80
C VAL A 139 -5.53 -21.60 -7.60
N ARG A 140 -5.39 -21.21 -8.87
CA ARG A 140 -6.53 -20.93 -9.76
C ARG A 140 -7.44 -22.14 -9.90
N ARG A 141 -6.87 -23.34 -10.05
CA ARG A 141 -7.64 -24.60 -10.15
C ARG A 141 -8.38 -24.91 -8.86
N TRP A 142 -7.75 -24.73 -7.69
CA TRP A 142 -8.40 -24.97 -6.41
C TRP A 142 -9.55 -24.00 -6.13
N LEU A 143 -9.38 -22.73 -6.49
CA LEU A 143 -10.46 -21.73 -6.48
C LEU A 143 -11.53 -22.00 -7.56
N ALA A 144 -11.26 -22.91 -8.50
CA ALA A 144 -12.25 -23.36 -9.46
C ALA A 144 -13.28 -24.29 -8.80
N THR A 145 -12.78 -25.25 -8.02
CA THR A 145 -13.54 -26.33 -7.41
C THR A 145 -14.58 -25.87 -6.38
N GLU A 146 -14.32 -24.81 -5.62
CA GLU A 146 -15.26 -24.32 -4.59
C GLU A 146 -16.55 -23.75 -5.19
N LYS A 147 -16.46 -23.11 -6.36
CA LYS A 147 -17.62 -22.50 -7.03
C LYS A 147 -18.63 -23.53 -7.53
N ASP A 148 -18.20 -24.78 -7.75
CA ASP A 148 -19.07 -25.86 -8.20
C ASP A 148 -19.87 -26.49 -7.04
N GLU A 149 -19.45 -26.30 -5.79
CA GLU A 149 -20.14 -26.84 -4.60
C GLU A 149 -21.08 -25.84 -3.92
N ALA A 150 -20.95 -24.53 -4.16
CA ALA A 150 -21.85 -23.52 -3.61
C ALA A 150 -23.19 -23.52 -4.39
N PRO A 151 -24.29 -24.10 -3.85
CA PRO A 151 -25.58 -24.04 -4.51
C PRO A 151 -26.16 -22.64 -4.31
N CYS A 152 -26.64 -22.04 -5.40
CA CYS A 152 -27.48 -20.84 -5.37
C CYS A 152 -28.72 -21.04 -4.49
#